data_AF-A0ABC8V488-F1
#
_entry.id   AF-A0ABC8V488-F1
#
_cell.length_a   1.000
_cell.length_b   1.000
_cell.length_c   1.000
_cell.angle_alpha   90.00
_cell.angle_beta   90.00
_cell.angle_gamma   90.00
#
_symmetry.space_group_name_H-M   'P 1'
#
loop_
_entity.id
_entity.type
_entity.pdbx_description
1 polymer ?
#
loop_
_entity_poly.entity_id
_entity_poly.type
_entity_poly.pdbx_seq_one_letter_code
_entity_poly.pdbx_strand_id
1 'polypeptide(L)'
;MATKGSGSGGTNTPTAVRVVPEIDKMSVEQLKALKEQADLEVNLLQDSLNNIRTATARLEIASNALHDLSLRPQGKKMLVPLTASLYVSGTLDDADKVLVDVGTGYFIEEC
;
A
#
# COMPACT_ATOMS: atom_id res chain seq x y z
N MET A 1 49.83 -26.75 -20.86
CA MET A 1 50.27 -25.36 -20.61
C MET A 1 49.19 -24.46 -21.24
N ALA A 2 48.21 -23.95 -20.49
CA ALA A 2 48.23 -22.70 -19.71
C ALA A 2 48.56 -21.49 -20.62
N THR A 3 47.74 -20.44 -20.83
CA THR A 3 46.96 -19.64 -19.86
C THR A 3 45.92 -18.72 -20.55
N LYS A 4 44.82 -18.41 -19.82
CA LYS A 4 44.01 -17.15 -19.68
C LYS A 4 43.73 -16.29 -20.94
N GLY A 5 42.51 -15.87 -21.29
CA GLY A 5 41.32 -15.57 -20.50
C GLY A 5 41.25 -14.09 -20.12
N SER A 6 40.49 -13.28 -20.86
CA SER A 6 39.89 -12.01 -20.39
C SER A 6 38.99 -11.41 -21.48
N GLY A 7 37.68 -11.67 -21.37
CA GLY A 7 36.65 -10.89 -22.05
C GLY A 7 36.39 -9.59 -21.28
N SER A 8 36.25 -8.48 -22.00
CA SER A 8 35.78 -7.21 -21.46
C SER A 8 34.33 -7.02 -21.87
N GLY A 9 33.42 -7.56 -21.05
CA GLY A 9 32.00 -7.24 -21.10
C GLY A 9 31.78 -5.80 -20.64
N GLY A 10 31.27 -4.96 -21.53
CA GLY A 10 30.81 -3.61 -21.21
C GLY A 10 29.59 -3.70 -20.30
N THR A 11 29.80 -3.48 -19.01
CA THR A 11 28.77 -3.46 -17.98
C THR A 11 27.86 -2.26 -18.18
N ASN A 12 26.62 -2.53 -18.57
CA ASN A 12 25.48 -1.61 -18.46
C ASN A 12 25.35 -1.19 -17.00
N THR A 13 25.84 0.01 -16.70
CA THR A 13 25.71 0.63 -15.39
C THR A 13 24.40 1.41 -15.40
N PRO A 14 23.48 1.21 -14.43
CA PRO A 14 22.24 1.95 -14.39
C PRO A 14 22.57 3.42 -14.06
N THR A 15 22.46 4.27 -15.08
CA THR A 15 22.68 5.70 -14.97
C THR A 15 21.72 6.26 -13.93
N ALA A 16 22.26 6.66 -12.78
CA ALA A 16 21.56 7.46 -11.80
C ALA A 16 20.94 8.68 -12.51
N VAL A 17 19.65 8.89 -12.28
CA VAL A 17 18.82 9.99 -12.78
C VAL A 17 19.55 11.33 -12.56
N ARG A 18 20.30 11.77 -13.58
CA ARG A 18 20.90 13.10 -13.67
C ARG A 18 20.07 13.89 -14.67
N VAL A 19 18.93 14.43 -14.24
CA VAL A 19 18.06 15.29 -15.07
C VAL A 19 18.62 16.72 -15.18
N VAL A 20 19.49 17.10 -14.24
CA VAL A 20 20.03 18.47 -14.10
C VAL A 20 20.88 18.97 -15.28
N PRO A 21 21.74 18.16 -15.97
CA PRO A 21 22.60 18.69 -17.03
C PRO A 21 21.91 18.85 -18.40
N GLU A 22 20.68 18.34 -18.58
CA GLU A 22 19.97 18.44 -19.86
C GLU A 22 18.99 19.62 -19.91
N ILE A 23 18.47 20.09 -18.77
CA ILE A 23 17.50 21.21 -18.69
C ILE A 23 18.08 22.52 -19.28
N ASP A 24 19.35 22.83 -19.01
CA ASP A 24 20.01 24.06 -19.50
C ASP A 24 20.17 24.10 -21.03
N LYS A 25 20.00 22.98 -21.72
CA LYS A 25 20.15 22.84 -23.18
C LYS A 25 18.82 22.67 -23.91
N MET A 26 17.69 22.63 -23.20
CA MET A 26 16.36 22.41 -23.78
C MET A 26 15.77 23.71 -24.32
N SER A 27 14.94 23.60 -25.38
CA SER A 27 14.12 24.74 -25.84
C SER A 27 12.96 25.01 -24.89
N VAL A 28 12.36 26.21 -24.98
CA VAL A 28 11.23 26.63 -24.14
C VAL A 28 10.02 25.69 -24.30
N GLU A 29 9.81 25.17 -25.51
CA GLU A 29 8.74 24.22 -25.81
C GLU A 29 8.97 22.87 -25.13
N GLN A 30 10.22 22.38 -25.12
CA GLN A 30 10.59 21.13 -24.45
C GLN A 30 10.47 21.24 -22.93
N LEU A 31 10.85 22.39 -22.37
CA LEU A 31 10.68 22.70 -20.94
C LEU A 31 9.20 22.76 -20.55
N LYS A 32 8.34 23.30 -21.41
CA LYS A 32 6.89 23.33 -21.18
C LYS A 32 6.31 21.91 -21.15
N ALA A 33 6.69 21.06 -22.10
CA ALA A 33 6.26 19.66 -22.12
C ALA A 33 6.76 18.89 -20.89
N LEU A 34 8.00 19.11 -20.45
CA LEU A 34 8.55 18.51 -19.24
C LEU A 34 7.81 18.97 -17.98
N LYS A 35 7.45 20.25 -17.89
CA LYS A 35 6.62 20.78 -16.80
C LYS A 35 5.26 20.07 -16.76
N GLU A 36 4.58 19.98 -17.89
CA GLU A 36 3.26 19.31 -17.97
C GLU A 36 3.36 17.84 -17.54
N GLN A 37 4.42 17.13 -17.93
CA GLN A 37 4.68 15.77 -17.47
C GLN A 37 4.92 15.70 -15.95
N ALA A 38 5.76 16.59 -15.42
CA ALA A 38 6.05 16.63 -13.98
C ALA A 38 4.78 16.94 -13.16
N ASP A 39 3.92 17.84 -13.64
CA ASP A 39 2.63 18.15 -13.00
C ASP A 39 1.72 16.91 -12.96
N LEU A 40 1.67 16.11 -14.03
CA LEU A 40 0.93 14.84 -14.06
C LEU A 40 1.49 13.80 -13.08
N GLU A 41 2.81 13.66 -13.03
CA GLU A 41 3.47 12.73 -12.10
C GLU A 41 3.22 13.12 -10.64
N VAL A 42 3.28 14.42 -10.32
CA VAL A 42 2.97 14.92 -8.98
C VAL A 42 1.52 14.63 -8.60
N ASN A 43 0.56 14.83 -9.50
CA ASN A 43 -0.84 14.51 -9.22
C ASN A 43 -1.05 13.01 -8.95
N LEU A 44 -0.45 12.14 -9.77
CA LEU A 44 -0.51 10.69 -9.57
C LEU A 44 0.10 10.27 -8.22
N LEU A 45 1.22 10.88 -7.83
CA LEU A 45 1.84 10.62 -6.53
C LEU A 45 0.97 11.09 -5.37
N GLN A 46 0.30 12.23 -5.49
CA GLN A 46 -0.66 12.72 -4.49
C GLN A 46 -1.84 11.78 -4.31
N ASP A 47 -2.42 11.29 -5.41
CA ASP A 47 -3.54 10.33 -5.38
C ASP A 47 -3.12 9.01 -4.73
N SER A 48 -1.96 8.47 -5.13
CA SER A 48 -1.40 7.25 -4.54
C SER A 48 -1.19 7.39 -3.04
N LEU A 49 -0.64 8.53 -2.61
CA LEU A 49 -0.40 8.82 -1.20
C LEU A 49 -1.72 8.93 -0.40
N ASN A 50 -2.76 9.54 -0.96
CA ASN A 50 -4.09 9.60 -0.33
C ASN A 50 -4.73 8.21 -0.20
N ASN A 51 -4.58 7.36 -1.21
CA ASN A 51 -5.06 5.98 -1.16
C ASN A 51 -4.36 5.18 -0.06
N ILE A 52 -3.03 5.28 0.03
CA ILE A 52 -2.25 4.62 1.08
C ILE A 52 -2.67 5.12 2.47
N ARG A 53 -2.79 6.43 2.67
CA ARG A 53 -3.24 6.99 3.95
C ARG A 53 -4.62 6.49 4.37
N THR A 54 -5.55 6.40 3.42
CA THR A 54 -6.89 5.87 3.67
C THR A 54 -6.84 4.39 4.06
N ALA A 55 -6.00 3.59 3.40
CA ALA A 55 -5.81 2.19 3.75
C ALA A 55 -5.18 2.03 5.15
N THR A 56 -4.14 2.81 5.46
CA THR A 56 -3.51 2.82 6.79
C THR A 56 -4.51 3.16 7.89
N ALA A 57 -5.34 4.19 7.68
CA ALA A 57 -6.36 4.57 8.67
C ALA A 57 -7.39 3.44 8.90
N ARG A 58 -7.79 2.71 7.85
CA ARG A 58 -8.69 1.55 7.99
C ARG A 58 -8.03 0.41 8.76
N LEU A 59 -6.75 0.13 8.51
CA LEU A 59 -5.99 -0.89 9.23
C LEU A 59 -5.80 -0.52 10.71
N GLU A 60 -5.57 0.75 11.03
CA GLU A 60 -5.46 1.23 12.40
C GLU A 60 -6.78 1.07 13.16
N ILE A 61 -7.91 1.45 12.54
CA ILE A 61 -9.24 1.24 13.10
C ILE A 61 -9.51 -0.26 13.33
N ALA A 62 -9.16 -1.12 12.37
CA ALA A 62 -9.32 -2.56 12.50
C ALA A 62 -8.45 -3.15 13.63
N SER A 63 -7.20 -2.70 13.75
CA SER A 63 -6.28 -3.12 14.81
C SER A 63 -6.79 -2.72 16.19
N ASN A 64 -7.30 -1.49 16.35
CA ASN A 64 -7.90 -1.04 17.59
C ASN A 64 -9.18 -1.84 17.92
N ALA A 65 -10.04 -2.10 16.93
CA ALA A 65 -11.24 -2.91 17.12
C ALA A 65 -10.92 -4.36 17.52
N LEU A 66 -9.85 -4.94 16.96
CA LEU A 66 -9.37 -6.27 17.32
C LEU A 66 -8.82 -6.29 18.76
N HIS A 67 -8.07 -5.27 19.17
CA HIS A 67 -7.62 -5.12 20.55
C HIS A 67 -8.80 -4.99 21.52
N ASP A 68 -9.79 -4.17 21.18
CA ASP A 68 -11.02 -4.03 21.98
C ASP A 68 -11.85 -5.32 22.02
N LEU A 69 -11.73 -6.19 21.02
CA LEU A 69 -12.40 -7.48 20.96
C LEU A 69 -11.70 -8.50 21.88
N SER A 70 -10.36 -8.57 21.87
CA SER A 70 -9.60 -9.52 22.69
C SER A 70 -9.73 -9.28 24.19
N LEU A 71 -10.03 -8.03 24.59
CA LEU A 71 -10.31 -7.70 25.99
C LEU A 71 -11.72 -8.11 26.45
N ARG A 72 -12.58 -8.60 25.55
CA ARG A 72 -13.97 -8.97 25.88
C ARG A 72 -14.07 -10.45 26.25
N PRO A 73 -14.76 -10.78 27.35
CA PRO A 73 -14.99 -12.17 27.69
C PRO A 73 -15.90 -12.85 26.67
N GLN A 74 -15.68 -14.16 26.49
CA GLN A 74 -16.59 -15.03 25.76
C GLN A 74 -18.01 -14.93 26.35
N GLY A 75 -19.02 -15.08 25.50
CA GLY A 75 -20.42 -14.96 25.89
C GLY A 75 -20.93 -13.51 26.06
N LYS A 76 -20.11 -12.50 25.74
CA LYS A 76 -20.55 -11.09 25.84
C LYS A 76 -21.57 -10.75 24.74
N LYS A 77 -22.72 -10.20 25.15
CA LYS A 77 -23.72 -9.68 24.21
C LYS A 77 -23.20 -8.44 23.47
N MET A 78 -23.41 -8.39 22.16
CA MET A 78 -23.05 -7.26 21.32
C MET A 78 -24.07 -7.04 20.20
N LEU A 79 -24.02 -5.87 19.57
CA LEU A 79 -24.83 -5.56 18.40
C LEU A 79 -23.98 -5.74 17.15
N VAL A 80 -24.44 -6.60 16.24
CA VAL A 80 -23.79 -6.84 14.95
C VAL A 80 -24.58 -6.11 13.87
N PRO A 81 -23.93 -5.28 13.03
CA PRO A 81 -24.60 -4.62 11.91
C PRO A 81 -24.96 -5.65 10.83
N LEU A 82 -26.23 -5.67 10.43
CA LEU A 82 -26.67 -6.41 9.23
C LEU A 82 -26.64 -5.51 7.99
N THR A 83 -26.95 -4.23 8.16
CA THR A 83 -26.89 -3.20 7.12
C THR A 83 -26.48 -1.86 7.75
N ALA A 84 -26.34 -0.81 6.96
CA ALA A 84 -25.96 0.53 7.45
C ALA A 84 -26.91 1.10 8.53
N SER A 85 -28.17 0.64 8.58
CA SER A 85 -29.19 1.17 9.50
C SER A 85 -29.81 0.13 10.44
N LEU A 86 -29.39 -1.13 10.37
CA LEU A 86 -30.00 -2.22 11.14
C LEU A 86 -28.95 -3.04 11.88
N TYR A 87 -29.18 -3.20 13.18
CA TYR A 87 -28.32 -3.95 14.10
C TYR A 87 -29.13 -5.06 14.78
N VAL A 88 -28.51 -6.23 14.95
CA VAL A 88 -29.11 -7.36 15.65
C VAL A 88 -28.24 -7.74 16.85
N SER A 89 -28.90 -8.14 17.94
CA SER A 89 -28.22 -8.67 19.11
C SER A 89 -27.61 -10.05 18.81
N GLY A 90 -26.30 -10.15 18.98
CA GLY A 90 -25.54 -11.40 18.96
C GLY A 90 -24.75 -11.59 20.24
N THR A 91 -24.08 -12.73 20.35
CA THR A 91 -23.21 -13.07 21.48
C THR A 91 -21.84 -13.44 20.94
N LEU A 92 -20.77 -12.91 21.53
CA LEU A 92 -19.40 -13.29 21.17
C LEU A 92 -19.16 -14.74 21.58
N ASP A 93 -18.78 -15.60 20.64
CA ASP A 93 -18.39 -16.98 20.94
C ASP A 93 -16.92 -17.01 21.35
N ASP A 94 -16.02 -16.83 20.38
CA ASP A 94 -14.58 -16.81 20.57
C ASP A 94 -13.98 -15.47 20.13
N ALA A 95 -13.17 -14.84 20.99
CA ALA A 95 -12.53 -13.55 20.73
C ALA A 95 -11.16 -13.70 20.05
N ASP A 96 -10.56 -14.89 20.14
CA ASP A 96 -9.24 -15.19 19.59
C ASP A 96 -9.33 -15.63 18.12
N LYS A 97 -10.50 -16.11 17.68
CA LYS A 97 -10.75 -16.49 16.29
C LYS A 97 -11.20 -15.32 15.46
N VAL A 98 -10.34 -14.89 14.53
CA VAL A 98 -10.62 -13.75 13.67
C VAL A 98 -10.36 -14.07 12.21
N LEU A 99 -11.20 -13.51 11.34
CA LEU A 99 -11.07 -13.64 9.90
C LEU A 99 -10.30 -12.44 9.34
N VAL A 100 -9.20 -12.72 8.65
CA VAL A 100 -8.34 -11.74 7.99
C VAL A 100 -8.55 -11.85 6.48
N ASP A 101 -8.97 -10.75 5.86
CA ASP A 101 -9.05 -10.62 4.40
C ASP A 101 -7.64 -10.44 3.81
N VAL A 102 -7.23 -11.35 2.93
CA VAL A 102 -5.93 -11.28 2.22
C VAL A 102 -6.06 -10.80 0.78
N GLY A 103 -7.28 -10.51 0.32
CA GLY A 103 -7.60 -10.09 -1.04
C GLY A 103 -8.12 -11.21 -1.92
N THR A 104 -8.52 -10.83 -3.14
CA THR A 104 -9.08 -11.71 -4.19
C THR A 104 -10.25 -12.62 -3.75
N GLY A 105 -10.91 -12.28 -2.63
CA GLY A 105 -12.03 -13.05 -2.06
C GLY A 105 -11.60 -14.17 -1.13
N TYR A 106 -10.33 -14.22 -0.71
CA TYR A 106 -9.83 -15.18 0.26
C TYR A 106 -9.74 -14.58 1.66
N PHE A 107 -10.11 -15.40 2.64
CA PHE A 107 -10.05 -15.06 4.05
C PHE A 107 -9.31 -16.18 4.79
N ILE A 108 -8.44 -15.78 5.72
CA ILE A 108 -7.71 -16.69 6.61
C ILE A 108 -8.30 -16.55 8.00
N GLU A 109 -8.57 -17.67 8.66
CA GLU A 109 -8.90 -17.69 10.08
C GLU A 109 -7.59 -17.79 10.86
N GLU A 110 -7.31 -16.80 11.70
CA GLU A 110 -6.19 -16.82 12.65
C GLU A 110 -6.74 -17.09 14.05
N CYS A 111 -6.02 -17.92 14.81
CA CYS A 111 -6.36 -18.39 16.16
C CYS A 111 -5.31 -17.93 17.19
#